data_AF-A0A2V8HPB6-F1
#
_entry.id   AF-A0A2V8HPB6-F1
#
_cell.length_a   1.000
_cell.length_b   1.000
_cell.length_c   1.000
_cell.angle_alpha   90.00
_cell.angle_beta   90.00
_cell.angle_gamma   90.00
#
_symmetry.space_group_name_H-M   'P 1'
#
loop_
_entity.id
_entity.type
_entity.pdbx_description
1 polymer ?
#
loop_
_entity_poly.entity_id
_entity_poly.type
_entity_poly.pdbx_seq_one_letter_code
_entity_poly.pdbx_strand_id
1 'polypeptide(L)' 'YDFRVKEEQQLHSYGWVDKNAGTVHIPIDDAMRLVLERGVLTSRPADTSQPAEPVDVFPSDSSSGRVMEKRRQ' A
#
# COMPACT_ATOMS: atom_id res chain seq x y z
N TYR A 1 -3.94 17.87 5.90
CA TYR A 1 -4.78 16.66 6.07
C TYR A 1 -5.30 16.31 4.68
N ASP A 2 -4.39 16.10 3.73
CA ASP A 2 -4.73 16.18 2.29
C ASP A 2 -4.41 14.89 1.54
N PHE A 3 -3.61 14.02 2.16
CA PHE A 3 -3.23 12.72 1.59
C PHE A 3 -4.45 11.79 1.50
N ARG A 4 -5.20 11.63 2.59
CA ARG A 4 -6.39 10.76 2.64
C ARG A 4 -7.49 11.16 1.65
N VAL A 5 -7.71 12.48 1.49
CA VAL A 5 -8.74 13.00 0.56
C VAL A 5 -8.39 12.68 -0.90
N LYS A 6 -7.11 12.72 -1.27
CA LYS A 6 -6.66 12.36 -2.63
C LYS A 6 -6.72 10.86 -2.88
N GLU A 7 -6.47 10.03 -1.87
CA GLU A 7 -6.65 8.58 -1.97
C GLU A 7 -8.11 8.21 -2.14
N GLU A 8 -9.00 8.78 -1.32
CA GLU A 8 -10.45 8.57 -1.43
C GLU A 8 -10.96 8.97 -2.82
N GLN A 9 -10.53 10.12 -3.35
CA GLN A 9 -10.92 10.53 -4.70
C GLN A 9 -10.45 9.54 -5.78
N GLN A 10 -9.25 8.97 -5.66
CA GLN A 10 -8.77 7.97 -6.61
C GLN A 10 -9.57 6.67 -6.51
N LEU A 11 -9.87 6.19 -5.30
CA LEU A 11 -10.64 4.97 -5.05
C LEU A 11 -12.07 5.03 -5.60
N HIS A 12 -12.70 6.20 -5.56
CA HIS A 12 -14.10 6.38 -5.97
C HIS A 12 -14.27 6.96 -7.39
N SER A 13 -13.20 7.10 -8.16
CA SER A 13 -13.29 7.65 -9.52
C SER A 13 -12.76 6.70 -10.60
N TYR A 14 -13.28 6.90 -11.80
CA TYR A 14 -12.79 6.22 -13.00
C TYR A 14 -11.47 6.83 -13.44
N GLY A 15 -10.56 5.99 -13.91
CA GLY A 15 -9.25 6.42 -14.34
C GLY A 15 -8.57 5.45 -15.27
N TRP A 16 -7.44 5.88 -15.81
CA TRP A 16 -6.55 5.01 -16.53
C TRP A 16 -5.38 4.64 -15.62
N VAL A 17 -5.12 3.34 -15.49
CA VAL A 17 -3.88 2.86 -14.87
C VAL A 17 -2.77 2.88 -15.91
N ASP A 18 -3.06 2.36 -17.11
CA ASP A 18 -2.17 2.40 -18.26
C ASP A 18 -3.00 2.49 -19.54
N LYS A 19 -2.91 3.64 -20.21
CA LYS A 19 -3.64 3.92 -21.47
C LYS A 19 -3.11 3.10 -22.64
N ASN A 20 -1.82 2.81 -22.66
CA ASN A 20 -1.17 2.10 -23.77
C ASN A 20 -1.47 0.60 -23.70
N ALA A 21 -1.51 0.06 -22.48
CA ALA A 21 -1.88 -1.33 -22.25
C ALA A 21 -3.41 -1.57 -22.23
N GLY A 22 -4.22 -0.50 -22.23
CA GLY A 22 -5.68 -0.61 -22.18
C GLY A 22 -6.24 -0.93 -20.78
N THR A 23 -5.46 -0.71 -19.73
CA THR A 23 -5.83 -1.03 -18.34
C THR A 23 -6.51 0.16 -17.67
N VAL A 24 -7.78 -0.01 -17.30
CA VAL A 24 -8.60 1.01 -16.63
C VAL A 24 -8.75 0.72 -15.13
N HIS A 25 -8.85 1.80 -14.35
CA HIS A 25 -9.29 1.79 -12.97
C HIS A 25 -10.81 2.01 -12.92
N ILE A 26 -11.51 1.19 -12.16
CA ILE A 26 -12.92 1.34 -11.85
C ILE A 26 -13.09 1.72 -10.37
N PRO A 27 -14.12 2.49 -9.98
CA PRO A 27 -14.41 2.76 -8.59
C PRO A 27 -14.52 1.48 -7.77
N ILE A 28 -14.03 1.52 -6.54
CA ILE A 28 -13.96 0.33 -5.68
C ILE A 28 -15.34 -0.29 -5.42
N ASP A 29 -16.39 0.52 -5.31
CA ASP A 29 -17.77 0.06 -5.11
C ASP A 29 -18.28 -0.76 -6.31
N ASP A 30 -17.94 -0.33 -7.51
CA ASP A 30 -18.31 -1.02 -8.75
C ASP A 30 -17.50 -2.30 -8.92
N ALA A 31 -16.21 -2.28 -8.54
CA ALA A 31 -15.37 -3.46 -8.51
C ALA A 31 -15.95 -4.52 -7.57
N MET A 32 -16.30 -4.15 -6.33
CA MET A 32 -16.90 -5.07 -5.35
C MET A 32 -18.19 -5.69 -5.88
N ARG A 33 -19.06 -4.89 -6.49
CA ARG A 33 -20.30 -5.38 -7.09
C ARG A 33 -20.05 -6.37 -8.22
N LEU A 34 -19.17 -6.06 -9.16
CA LEU A 34 -18.83 -6.97 -10.26
C LEU A 34 -18.22 -8.28 -9.75
N VAL A 35 -17.41 -8.18 -8.69
CA VAL A 35 -16.78 -9.33 -8.06
C VAL A 35 -17.82 -10.26 -7.42
N LEU A 36 -18.84 -9.69 -6.76
CA LEU A 36 -19.98 -10.44 -6.23
C LEU A 36 -20.85 -11.04 -7.34
N GLU A 37 -21.21 -10.25 -8.36
CA GLU A 37 -22.05 -10.69 -9.48
C GLU A 37 -21.42 -11.83 -10.28
N ARG A 38 -20.10 -11.77 -10.50
CA ARG A 38 -19.36 -12.79 -11.26
C ARG A 38 -18.95 -13.99 -10.40
N GLY A 39 -19.11 -13.90 -9.08
CA GLY A 39 -18.70 -14.96 -8.16
C GLY A 39 -17.20 -15.26 -8.18
N VAL A 40 -16.36 -14.26 -8.50
CA VAL A 40 -14.90 -14.46 -8.73
C VAL A 40 -14.12 -14.68 -7.44
N LEU A 41 -14.72 -14.39 -6.28
CA LEU A 41 -14.12 -14.69 -4.98
C LEU A 41 -14.35 -16.16 -4.65
N THR A 42 -13.48 -17.03 -5.15
CA THR A 42 -13.18 -18.25 -4.42
C THR A 42 -12.53 -17.82 -3.11
N SER A 43 -13.14 -18.16 -1.96
CA SER A 43 -12.51 -17.99 -0.65
C SER A 43 -11.08 -18.50 -0.77
N ARG A 44 -10.10 -17.58 -0.72
CA ARG A 44 -8.69 -17.95 -0.77
C ARG A 44 -8.48 -18.89 0.42
N PRO A 45 -8.13 -20.17 0.23
CA PRO A 45 -7.73 -20.99 1.35
C PRO A 45 -6.60 -20.21 2.04
N ALA A 46 -6.67 -20.08 3.37
CA ALA A 46 -5.60 -19.45 4.11
C ALA A 46 -4.31 -20.17 3.70
N ASP A 47 -3.42 -19.47 2.99
CA ASP A 47 -2.15 -20.04 2.56
C ASP A 47 -1.33 -20.29 3.82
N THR A 48 -1.43 -21.49 4.39
CA THR A 48 -0.65 -21.94 5.56
C THR A 48 0.81 -22.24 5.19
N SER A 49 1.25 -21.83 4.00
CA SER A 49 2.55 -22.12 3.41
C SER A 49 3.45 -20.89 3.29
N GLN A 50 3.08 -19.74 3.87
CA GLN A 50 4.05 -18.68 4.13
C GLN A 50 4.71 -18.99 5.50
N PRO A 51 6.00 -19.38 5.56
CA PRO A 51 6.72 -19.34 6.82
C PRO A 51 6.69 -17.89 7.29
N ALA A 52 6.36 -17.67 8.56
CA ALA A 52 6.55 -16.38 9.20
C ALA A 52 8.05 -16.07 9.17
N GLU A 53 8.52 -15.42 8.11
CA GLU A 53 9.81 -14.74 8.09
C GLU A 53 9.76 -13.77 9.28
N PRO A 54 10.66 -13.90 10.28
CA PRO A 54 10.73 -12.93 11.35
C PRO A 54 10.97 -11.59 10.67
N VAL A 55 10.05 -10.64 10.90
CA VAL A 55 10.21 -9.26 10.47
C VAL A 55 11.48 -8.77 11.14
N ASP A 56 12.60 -8.83 10.41
CA ASP A 56 13.91 -8.45 10.90
C ASP A 56 13.89 -6.93 11.02
N VAL A 57 13.52 -6.46 12.21
CA VAL A 57 13.45 -5.04 12.55
C VAL A 57 14.90 -4.55 12.61
N PHE A 58 15.49 -4.23 11.47
CA PHE A 58 16.80 -3.56 11.48
C PHE A 58 16.61 -2.14 12.02
N PRO A 59 17.26 -1.76 13.14
CA PRO A 59 17.39 -0.35 13.49
C PRO A 59 18.22 0.29 12.39
N SER A 60 17.64 1.24 11.68
CA SER A 60 18.34 2.04 10.68
C SER A 60 19.39 2.89 11.39
N ASP A 61 20.62 2.39 11.46
CA ASP A 61 21.78 3.21 11.76
C ASP A 61 22.13 3.94 10.46
N SER A 62 21.60 5.15 10.32
CA SER A 62 21.99 6.05 9.25
C SER A 62 22.05 7.48 9.76
N SER A 63 23.30 7.84 10.07
CA SER A 63 23.99 8.96 9.43
C SER A 63 23.87 10.34 10.10
N SER A 64 25.01 10.71 10.67
CA SER A 64 25.72 11.95 10.37
C SER A 64 25.18 13.28 10.93
N GLY A 65 25.79 13.67 12.06
CA GLY A 65 26.61 14.89 12.10
C GLY A 65 25.94 16.20 12.51
N ARG A 66 26.33 16.75 13.68
CA ARG A 66 27.10 18.02 13.84
C ARG A 66 26.98 18.57 15.28
N VAL A 67 28.15 18.80 15.89
CA VAL A 67 28.57 19.86 16.87
C VAL A 67 27.73 20.04 18.15
N MET A 68 28.27 20.08 19.36
CA MET A 68 29.24 21.07 19.87
C MET A 68 29.84 20.58 21.20
N GLU A 69 31.12 20.89 21.36
CA GLU A 69 31.91 20.83 22.59
C GLU A 69 31.20 21.44 23.82
N LYS A 70 31.30 20.77 24.98
CA LYS A 70 31.35 21.45 26.28
C LYS A 70 32.01 20.61 27.39
N ARG A 71 33.32 20.89 27.52
CA ARG A 71 34.09 21.14 28.75
C ARG A 71 34.31 20.02 29.78
N ARG A 72 35.60 19.89 30.12
CA ARG A 72 36.22 19.31 31.32
C ARG A 72 35.36 19.39 32.59
N GLN A 73 35.43 18.34 33.41
CA GLN A 73 36.18 18.35 34.68
C GLN A 73 36.82 16.99 34.91
#